data_AF-A0AAD5TT86-F1
#
_entry.id   AF-A0AAD5TT86-F1
#
_cell.length_a   1.000
_cell.length_b   1.000
_cell.length_c   1.000
_cell.angle_alpha   90.00
_cell.angle_beta   90.00
_cell.angle_gamma   90.00
#
_symmetry.space_group_name_H-M   'P 1'
#
loop_
_entity.id
_entity.type
_entity.pdbx_description
1 polymer ?
#
loop_
_entity_poly.entity_id
_entity_poly.type
_entity_poly.pdbx_seq_one_letter_code
_entity_poly.pdbx_strand_id
1 'polypeptide(L)'
;VTQIPNNQDGGVITAQIHNGNVPVLIVRLNVNVLSVFFSNFPGQTTVLDGNYQLGTKFSIELQVVDGKMYVLRDGGIISDCGGVPITDAQAFFKTGSYNQNTLSSLNPATASADVEIYTALVQHDLNLHTPPQKCTFRFTTGLIAGIVCGCIALVVIIFITCICCNKKRQAEAIPKVYGGFQGNEH
;
A
#
# COMPACT_ATOMS: atom_id res chain seq x y z
N VAL A 1 -1.77 11.58 -16.61
CA VAL A 1 -1.72 13.05 -16.74
C VAL A 1 -0.41 13.42 -17.39
N THR A 2 -0.45 14.16 -18.49
CA THR A 2 0.75 14.51 -19.29
C THR A 2 1.17 15.96 -19.06
N GLN A 3 0.25 16.83 -18.61
CA GLN A 3 0.56 18.22 -18.28
C GLN A 3 -0.35 18.74 -17.16
N ILE A 4 0.21 19.61 -16.32
CA ILE A 4 -0.54 20.45 -15.38
C ILE A 4 -0.07 21.90 -15.52
N PRO A 5 -0.89 22.89 -15.13
CA PRO A 5 -0.45 24.27 -15.13
C PRO A 5 0.70 24.50 -14.15
N ASN A 6 1.68 25.30 -14.56
CA ASN A 6 2.89 25.56 -13.78
C ASN A 6 2.68 26.69 -12.75
N ASN A 7 1.94 26.42 -11.68
CA ASN A 7 1.80 27.29 -10.50
C ASN A 7 1.68 26.47 -9.21
N GLN A 8 1.87 27.10 -8.05
CA GLN A 8 1.89 26.42 -6.75
C GLN A 8 0.56 25.74 -6.38
N ASP A 9 -0.56 26.25 -6.89
CA ASP A 9 -1.90 25.68 -6.70
C ASP A 9 -2.34 24.74 -7.84
N GLY A 10 -1.43 24.50 -8.78
CA GLY A 10 -1.69 23.83 -10.04
C GLY A 10 -2.22 22.43 -9.84
N GLY A 11 -3.41 22.16 -10.36
CA GLY A 11 -3.97 20.83 -10.32
C GLY A 11 -4.97 20.55 -11.40
N VAL A 12 -5.17 19.26 -11.63
CA VAL A 12 -6.17 18.72 -12.54
C VAL A 12 -6.95 17.64 -11.84
N ILE A 13 -8.26 17.70 -11.98
CA ILE A 13 -9.14 16.61 -11.56
C ILE A 13 -9.32 15.68 -12.75
N THR A 14 -8.98 14.40 -12.57
CA THR A 14 -8.98 13.38 -13.63
C THR A 14 -10.25 12.54 -13.63
N ALA A 15 -10.87 12.35 -12.46
CA ALA A 15 -12.11 11.58 -12.30
C ALA A 15 -12.94 12.12 -11.12
N GLN A 16 -14.26 11.95 -11.18
CA GLN A 16 -15.20 12.43 -10.16
C GLN A 16 -16.41 11.49 -10.03
N ILE A 17 -17.00 11.50 -8.84
CA ILE A 17 -18.42 11.22 -8.62
C ILE A 17 -19.06 12.56 -8.25
N HIS A 18 -20.14 12.95 -8.93
CA HIS A 18 -20.79 14.25 -8.77
C HIS A 18 -22.30 14.07 -8.57
N ASN A 19 -22.93 14.85 -7.67
CA ASN A 19 -24.37 14.73 -7.38
C ASN A 19 -25.25 15.77 -8.08
N GLY A 20 -24.65 16.61 -8.91
CA GLY A 20 -25.31 17.70 -9.65
C GLY A 20 -25.06 19.08 -9.05
N ASN A 21 -24.83 19.17 -7.74
CA ASN A 21 -24.53 20.43 -7.05
C ASN A 21 -23.03 20.58 -6.75
N VAL A 22 -22.45 19.53 -6.17
CA VAL A 22 -21.04 19.50 -5.75
C VAL A 22 -20.41 18.16 -6.12
N PRO A 23 -19.08 18.12 -6.32
CA PRO A 23 -18.40 16.83 -6.39
C PRO A 23 -18.56 16.11 -5.06
N VAL A 24 -18.84 14.81 -5.09
CA VAL A 24 -18.88 13.94 -3.91
C VAL A 24 -17.49 13.35 -3.65
N LEU A 25 -16.82 12.93 -4.72
CA LEU A 25 -15.47 12.39 -4.75
C LEU A 25 -14.72 12.99 -5.93
N ILE A 26 -13.47 13.39 -5.72
CA ILE A 26 -12.57 13.82 -6.80
C ILE A 26 -11.24 13.08 -6.73
N VAL A 27 -10.71 12.69 -7.89
CA VAL A 27 -9.32 12.25 -8.05
C VAL A 27 -8.55 13.42 -8.65
N ARG A 28 -7.59 13.95 -7.89
CA ARG A 28 -6.87 15.18 -8.23
C ARG A 28 -5.36 14.93 -8.20
N LEU A 29 -4.68 15.33 -9.25
CA LEU A 29 -3.24 15.60 -9.21
C LEU A 29 -3.04 17.07 -8.85
N ASN A 30 -2.27 17.34 -7.82
CA ASN A 30 -1.81 18.68 -7.47
C ASN A 30 -0.29 18.65 -7.37
N VAL A 31 0.38 19.48 -8.18
CA VAL A 31 1.84 19.42 -8.39
C VAL A 31 2.26 17.99 -8.76
N ASN A 32 2.83 17.21 -7.83
CA ASN A 32 3.25 15.82 -8.03
C ASN A 32 2.51 14.84 -7.09
N VAL A 33 1.47 15.29 -6.37
CA VAL A 33 0.73 14.43 -5.44
C VAL A 33 -0.63 14.08 -6.05
N LEU A 34 -0.81 12.80 -6.36
CA LEU A 34 -2.09 12.24 -6.82
C LEU A 34 -2.88 11.78 -5.60
N SER A 35 -4.09 12.30 -5.42
CA SER A 35 -4.91 12.03 -4.24
C SER A 35 -6.39 11.90 -4.60
N VAL A 36 -7.14 11.23 -3.70
CA VAL A 36 -8.60 11.26 -3.68
C VAL A 36 -9.09 12.11 -2.52
N PHE A 37 -10.08 12.94 -2.79
CA PHE A 37 -10.76 13.78 -1.81
C PHE A 37 -12.25 13.46 -1.79
N PHE A 38 -12.82 13.44 -0.58
CA PHE A 38 -14.26 13.26 -0.36
C PHE A 38 -14.85 14.56 0.16
N SER A 39 -15.68 15.23 -0.65
CA SER A 39 -16.14 16.59 -0.32
C SER A 39 -17.04 16.64 0.91
N ASN A 40 -17.84 15.59 1.12
CA ASN A 40 -18.72 15.48 2.29
C ASN A 40 -17.97 15.09 3.58
N PHE A 41 -16.70 14.72 3.46
CA PHE A 41 -15.83 14.32 4.58
C PHE A 41 -14.53 15.14 4.53
N PRO A 42 -14.62 16.47 4.72
CA PRO A 42 -13.45 17.34 4.65
C PRO A 42 -12.35 16.87 5.62
N GLY A 43 -11.12 16.77 5.12
CA GLY A 43 -9.98 16.22 5.85
C GLY A 43 -9.71 14.74 5.59
N GLN A 44 -10.64 14.00 4.98
CA GLN A 44 -10.35 12.67 4.43
C GLN A 44 -9.74 12.80 3.04
N THR A 45 -8.41 12.76 3.00
CA THR A 45 -7.62 12.67 1.77
C THR A 45 -6.86 11.36 1.76
N THR A 46 -6.99 10.60 0.68
CA THR A 46 -6.17 9.42 0.45
C THR A 46 -5.14 9.75 -0.62
N VAL A 47 -3.86 9.75 -0.24
CA VAL A 47 -2.77 9.89 -1.20
C VAL A 47 -2.66 8.58 -2.00
N LEU A 48 -2.87 8.69 -3.30
CA LEU A 48 -2.65 7.59 -4.25
C LEU A 48 -1.16 7.44 -4.53
N ASP A 49 -0.53 8.56 -4.86
CA ASP A 49 0.88 8.66 -5.23
C ASP A 49 1.46 9.97 -4.68
N GLY A 50 2.46 9.86 -3.80
CA GLY A 50 3.11 11.03 -3.21
C GLY A 50 4.12 11.72 -4.12
N ASN A 51 4.48 11.11 -5.26
CA ASN A 51 5.49 11.62 -6.17
C ASN A 51 5.22 11.20 -7.63
N TYR A 52 3.99 11.42 -8.08
CA TYR A 52 3.54 11.12 -9.42
C TYR A 52 4.38 11.86 -10.47
N GLN A 53 4.93 11.11 -11.42
CA GLN A 53 5.66 11.66 -12.55
C GLN A 53 4.70 11.84 -13.74
N LEU A 54 4.67 13.02 -14.36
CA LEU A 54 3.85 13.26 -15.56
C LEU A 54 4.15 12.22 -16.65
N GLY A 55 3.09 11.78 -17.34
CA GLY A 55 3.14 10.68 -18.31
C GLY A 55 3.00 9.28 -17.69
N THR A 56 3.15 9.12 -16.38
CA THR A 56 3.00 7.81 -15.72
C THR A 56 1.56 7.31 -15.82
N LYS A 57 1.36 6.11 -16.35
CA LYS A 57 0.02 5.51 -16.39
C LYS A 57 -0.39 5.07 -14.99
N PHE A 58 -1.66 5.26 -14.66
CA PHE A 58 -2.26 4.73 -13.44
C PHE A 58 -3.67 4.24 -13.76
N SER A 59 -4.12 3.23 -13.01
CA SER A 59 -5.50 2.75 -13.06
C SER A 59 -6.17 3.02 -11.73
N ILE A 60 -7.38 3.53 -11.78
CA ILE A 60 -8.26 3.71 -10.63
C ILE A 60 -9.60 3.09 -10.94
N GLU A 61 -10.22 2.55 -9.91
CA GLU A 61 -11.60 2.10 -9.96
C GLU A 61 -12.37 2.76 -8.81
N LEU A 62 -13.50 3.36 -9.17
CA LEU A 62 -14.41 4.01 -8.24
C LEU A 62 -15.66 3.14 -8.17
N GLN A 63 -15.86 2.45 -7.07
CA GLN A 63 -17.03 1.61 -6.86
C GLN A 63 -17.99 2.25 -5.88
N VAL A 64 -19.28 2.11 -6.14
CA VAL A 64 -20.34 2.43 -5.18
C VAL A 64 -21.15 1.17 -4.94
N VAL A 65 -21.12 0.65 -3.71
CA VAL A 65 -21.82 -0.57 -3.31
C VAL A 65 -22.58 -0.29 -2.02
N ASP A 66 -23.88 -0.56 -2.01
CA ASP A 66 -24.78 -0.37 -0.86
C ASP A 66 -24.62 0.98 -0.15
N GLY A 67 -24.60 2.06 -0.93
CA GLY A 67 -24.50 3.42 -0.41
C GLY A 67 -23.11 3.77 0.13
N LYS A 68 -22.07 3.02 -0.25
CA LYS A 68 -20.69 3.30 0.15
C LYS A 68 -19.75 3.35 -1.04
N MET A 69 -18.87 4.35 -1.05
CA MET A 69 -17.85 4.55 -2.07
C MET A 69 -16.54 3.86 -1.68
N TYR A 70 -15.94 3.17 -2.63
CA TYR A 70 -14.62 2.55 -2.52
C TYR A 70 -13.73 3.07 -3.64
N VAL A 71 -12.48 3.33 -3.30
CA VAL A 71 -11.44 3.63 -4.29
C VAL A 71 -10.49 2.45 -4.32
N LEU A 72 -10.24 1.94 -5.52
CA LEU A 72 -9.26 0.90 -5.76
C LEU A 72 -8.18 1.44 -6.71
N ARG A 73 -6.95 0.99 -6.49
CA ARG A 73 -5.81 1.21 -7.39
C ARG A 73 -5.19 -0.14 -7.69
N ASP A 74 -4.96 -0.41 -8.97
CA ASP A 74 -4.35 -1.67 -9.45
C ASP A 74 -5.04 -2.93 -8.89
N GLY A 75 -6.37 -2.88 -8.72
CA GLY A 75 -7.20 -3.96 -8.18
C GLY A 75 -7.23 -4.08 -6.66
N GLY A 76 -6.45 -3.27 -5.93
CA GLY A 76 -6.44 -3.24 -4.46
C GLY A 76 -7.20 -2.04 -3.88
N ILE A 77 -7.97 -2.25 -2.81
CA ILE A 77 -8.67 -1.17 -2.09
C ILE A 77 -7.64 -0.30 -1.35
N ILE A 78 -7.79 1.01 -1.50
CA ILE A 78 -6.90 2.02 -0.92
C ILE A 78 -7.61 3.02 0.00
N SER A 79 -8.93 3.18 -0.11
CA SER A 79 -9.73 4.01 0.80
C SER A 79 -10.03 3.27 2.11
N ASP A 80 -9.87 3.94 3.24
CA ASP A 80 -9.91 3.38 4.58
C ASP A 80 -11.16 2.51 4.85
N CYS A 81 -10.91 1.20 4.95
CA CYS A 81 -11.59 0.18 5.75
C CYS A 81 -13.11 0.20 6.02
N GLY A 82 -13.96 0.74 5.15
CA GLY A 82 -15.41 0.56 5.31
C GLY A 82 -16.30 1.13 4.20
N GLY A 83 -15.69 1.81 3.23
CA GLY A 83 -16.37 2.62 2.23
C GLY A 83 -16.90 3.93 2.83
N VAL A 84 -16.85 5.01 2.05
CA VAL A 84 -17.33 6.33 2.48
C VAL A 84 -18.81 6.45 2.13
N PRO A 85 -19.72 6.72 3.09
CA PRO A 85 -21.15 6.83 2.80
C PRO A 85 -21.46 7.85 1.71
N ILE A 86 -22.37 7.52 0.81
CA ILE A 86 -22.96 8.45 -0.15
C ILE A 86 -24.46 8.58 0.15
N THR A 87 -24.93 9.80 0.34
CA THR A 87 -26.34 10.11 0.65
C THR A 87 -27.14 10.51 -0.59
N ASP A 88 -26.50 10.59 -1.75
CA ASP A 88 -27.06 11.20 -2.94
C ASP A 88 -27.47 10.16 -3.98
N ALA A 89 -28.78 10.01 -4.18
CA ALA A 89 -29.38 9.06 -5.12
C ALA A 89 -29.19 9.42 -6.61
N GLN A 90 -28.67 10.61 -6.93
CA GLN A 90 -28.51 11.13 -8.30
C GLN A 90 -27.04 11.33 -8.70
N ALA A 91 -26.13 10.58 -8.09
CA ALA A 91 -24.72 10.68 -8.40
C ALA A 91 -24.38 10.12 -9.80
N PHE A 92 -23.45 10.76 -10.49
CA PHE A 92 -22.93 10.33 -11.80
C PHE A 92 -21.41 10.46 -11.87
N PHE A 93 -20.79 9.62 -12.72
CA PHE A 93 -19.35 9.62 -12.94
C PHE A 93 -18.94 10.69 -13.95
N LYS A 94 -17.76 11.28 -13.75
CA LYS A 94 -17.08 12.13 -14.73
C LYS A 94 -15.63 11.69 -14.82
N THR A 95 -15.07 11.69 -16.03
CA THR A 95 -13.63 11.48 -16.27
C THR A 95 -13.18 12.42 -17.39
N GLY A 96 -11.92 12.87 -17.35
CA GLY A 96 -11.41 13.86 -18.31
C GLY A 96 -10.32 14.74 -17.71
N SER A 97 -10.14 15.92 -18.30
CA SER A 97 -9.30 16.97 -17.74
C SER A 97 -10.16 18.11 -17.20
N TYR A 98 -10.24 18.23 -15.88
CA TYR A 98 -10.84 19.41 -15.24
C TYR A 98 -9.77 20.25 -14.56
N ASN A 99 -9.25 21.22 -15.31
CA ASN A 99 -8.25 22.18 -14.85
C ASN A 99 -8.79 22.98 -13.65
N GLN A 100 -8.07 22.96 -12.54
CA GLN A 100 -8.48 23.65 -11.30
C GLN A 100 -7.99 25.11 -11.22
N ASN A 101 -7.40 25.62 -12.29
CA ASN A 101 -6.85 26.96 -12.33
C ASN A 101 -7.71 27.90 -13.19
N THR A 102 -7.71 29.17 -12.85
CA THR A 102 -8.31 30.24 -13.65
C THR A 102 -7.23 31.06 -14.36
N LEU A 103 -7.58 31.71 -15.48
CA LEU A 103 -6.64 32.53 -16.26
C LEU A 103 -6.03 33.68 -15.44
N SER A 104 -6.73 34.19 -14.43
CA SER A 104 -6.21 35.22 -13.52
C SER A 104 -5.01 34.77 -12.67
N SER A 105 -4.72 33.47 -12.65
CA SER A 105 -3.68 32.84 -11.83
C SER A 105 -2.54 32.20 -12.65
N LEU A 106 -2.54 32.36 -13.98
CA LEU A 106 -1.67 31.60 -14.87
C LEU A 106 -0.99 32.43 -15.96
N ASN A 107 0.22 32.03 -16.34
CA ASN A 107 0.80 32.36 -17.63
C ASN A 107 0.05 31.57 -18.72
N PRO A 108 -0.61 32.24 -19.70
CA PRO A 108 -1.39 31.58 -20.74
C PRO A 108 -0.63 30.51 -21.53
N ALA A 109 0.68 30.69 -21.71
CA ALA A 109 1.53 29.74 -22.46
C ALA A 109 1.71 28.39 -21.76
N THR A 110 1.44 28.32 -20.46
CA THR A 110 1.61 27.12 -19.63
C THR A 110 0.33 26.77 -18.88
N ALA A 111 -0.82 27.28 -19.33
CA ALA A 111 -2.08 27.24 -18.60
C ALA A 111 -2.92 25.97 -18.83
N SER A 112 -2.43 24.98 -19.58
CA SER A 112 -3.19 23.76 -19.89
C SER A 112 -3.01 22.65 -18.86
N ALA A 113 -4.02 21.79 -18.79
CA ALA A 113 -4.01 20.56 -18.03
C ALA A 113 -4.42 19.44 -18.98
N ASP A 114 -3.56 18.43 -19.17
CA ASP A 114 -3.76 17.41 -20.18
C ASP A 114 -3.82 16.02 -19.55
N VAL A 115 -4.88 15.30 -19.87
CA VAL A 115 -5.17 13.95 -19.36
C VAL A 115 -5.42 13.05 -20.56
N GLU A 116 -4.56 12.06 -20.73
CA GLU A 116 -4.74 11.00 -21.71
C GLU A 116 -5.47 9.82 -21.06
N ILE A 117 -6.62 9.45 -21.62
CA ILE A 117 -7.46 8.34 -21.13
C ILE A 117 -7.32 7.17 -22.10
N TYR A 118 -6.67 6.11 -21.63
CA TYR A 118 -6.49 4.88 -22.39
C TYR A 118 -7.72 3.95 -22.31
N THR A 119 -8.43 3.99 -21.18
CA THR A 119 -9.62 3.16 -20.95
C THR A 119 -10.52 3.88 -19.96
N ALA A 120 -11.82 3.88 -20.25
CA ALA A 120 -12.87 4.30 -19.33
C ALA A 120 -14.04 3.32 -19.47
N LEU A 121 -14.41 2.68 -18.36
CA LEU A 121 -15.53 1.75 -18.29
C LEU A 121 -16.44 2.18 -17.14
N VAL A 122 -17.74 2.18 -17.39
CA VAL A 122 -18.76 2.41 -16.37
C VAL A 122 -19.72 1.23 -16.43
N GLN A 123 -19.96 0.63 -15.28
CA GLN A 123 -20.92 -0.46 -15.12
C GLN A 123 -21.88 -0.12 -13.99
N HIS A 124 -23.16 -0.38 -14.23
CA HIS A 124 -24.18 -0.39 -13.20
C HIS A 124 -24.67 -1.84 -13.06
N ASP A 125 -24.65 -2.34 -11.83
CA ASP A 125 -25.15 -3.67 -11.50
C ASP A 125 -26.07 -3.58 -10.29
N LEU A 126 -27.34 -3.93 -10.49
CA LEU A 126 -28.37 -3.91 -9.45
C LEU A 126 -28.23 -5.07 -8.47
N ASN A 127 -27.40 -6.07 -8.78
CA ASN A 127 -27.19 -7.25 -7.94
C ASN A 127 -25.85 -7.20 -7.17
N LEU A 128 -25.04 -6.17 -7.41
CA LEU A 128 -23.77 -6.00 -6.72
C LEU A 128 -24.00 -5.49 -5.29
N HIS A 129 -24.06 -6.41 -4.33
CA HIS A 129 -24.16 -6.14 -2.89
C HIS A 129 -22.87 -6.53 -2.15
N THR A 130 -21.91 -7.12 -2.86
CA THR A 130 -20.65 -7.54 -2.25
C THR A 130 -19.65 -6.40 -2.39
N PRO A 131 -19.19 -5.80 -1.27
CA PRO A 131 -18.13 -4.81 -1.33
C PRO A 131 -16.87 -5.46 -1.93
N PRO A 132 -15.99 -4.66 -2.57
CA PRO A 132 -14.74 -5.17 -3.09
C PRO A 132 -13.98 -5.91 -1.97
N GLN A 133 -13.36 -7.03 -2.33
CA GLN A 133 -12.61 -7.83 -1.36
C GLN A 133 -11.32 -7.07 -0.99
N LYS A 134 -11.07 -6.89 0.31
CA LYS A 134 -9.80 -6.32 0.78
C LYS A 134 -8.65 -7.18 0.26
N CYS A 135 -7.56 -6.56 -0.18
CA CYS A 135 -6.25 -7.21 -0.23
C CYS A 135 -5.84 -7.55 1.20
N THR A 136 -6.45 -8.58 1.78
CA THR A 136 -5.85 -9.28 2.91
C THR A 136 -4.66 -9.99 2.32
N PHE A 137 -3.51 -9.30 2.33
CA PHE A 137 -2.25 -10.00 2.39
C PHE A 137 -2.34 -10.82 3.66
N ARG A 138 -2.81 -12.06 3.54
CA ARG A 138 -2.69 -13.05 4.60
C ARG A 138 -1.18 -13.20 4.78
N PHE A 139 -0.60 -12.39 5.64
CA PHE A 139 0.43 -12.91 6.52
C PHE A 139 -0.27 -14.06 7.23
N THR A 140 -0.18 -15.25 6.64
CA THR A 140 -0.43 -16.46 7.37
C THR A 140 0.47 -16.32 8.59
N THR A 141 -0.14 -16.21 9.76
CA THR A 141 0.55 -16.28 11.04
C THR A 141 1.49 -17.49 11.09
N GLY A 142 1.28 -18.49 10.23
CA GLY A 142 2.18 -19.60 9.95
C GLY A 142 3.57 -19.24 9.38
N LEU A 143 3.75 -18.16 8.60
CA LEU A 143 5.10 -17.81 8.09
C LEU A 143 5.95 -17.17 9.19
N ILE A 144 5.37 -16.27 9.98
CA ILE A 144 6.07 -15.63 11.10
C ILE A 144 6.28 -16.64 12.23
N ALA A 145 5.28 -17.47 12.56
CA ALA A 145 5.45 -18.57 13.51
C ALA A 145 6.48 -19.60 13.02
N GLY A 146 6.50 -19.92 11.72
CA GLY A 146 7.47 -20.83 11.13
C GLY A 146 8.91 -20.31 11.20
N ILE A 147 9.13 -19.04 10.90
CA ILE A 147 10.45 -18.40 11.01
C ILE A 147 10.88 -18.35 12.48
N VAL A 148 10.01 -17.92 13.39
CA VAL A 148 10.33 -17.82 14.82
C VAL A 148 10.60 -19.20 15.43
N CYS A 149 9.77 -20.21 15.16
CA CYS A 149 9.99 -21.58 15.61
C CYS A 149 11.25 -22.20 14.99
N GLY A 150 11.51 -21.95 13.69
CA GLY A 150 12.72 -22.41 13.01
C GLY A 150 14.00 -21.82 13.60
N CYS A 151 14.00 -20.51 13.87
CA CYS A 151 15.14 -19.83 14.51
C CYS A 151 15.38 -20.34 15.93
N ILE A 152 14.33 -20.55 16.72
CA ILE A 152 14.46 -21.08 18.10
C ILE A 152 15.01 -22.51 18.06
N ALA A 153 14.51 -23.38 17.18
CA ALA A 153 14.99 -24.76 17.06
C ALA A 153 16.48 -24.80 16.67
N LEU A 154 16.92 -23.93 15.74
CA LEU A 154 18.32 -23.84 15.32
C LEU A 154 19.23 -23.44 16.50
N VAL A 155 18.83 -22.45 17.30
CA VAL A 155 19.59 -21.99 18.47
C VAL A 155 19.72 -23.11 19.51
N VAL A 156 18.64 -23.88 19.75
CA VAL A 156 18.66 -25.02 20.67
C VAL A 156 19.61 -26.12 20.17
N ILE A 157 19.58 -26.45 18.88
CA ILE A 157 20.47 -27.45 18.28
C ILE A 157 21.95 -27.03 18.42
N ILE A 158 22.26 -25.76 18.15
CA ILE A 158 23.61 -25.22 18.32
C ILE A 158 24.05 -25.34 19.79
N PHE A 159 23.19 -24.94 20.73
CA PHE A 159 23.50 -24.98 22.15
C PHE A 159 23.74 -26.41 22.66
N ILE A 160 22.89 -27.36 22.27
CA ILE A 160 23.07 -28.79 22.61
C ILE A 160 24.37 -29.32 22.02
N THR A 161 24.67 -29.00 20.75
CA THR A 161 25.90 -29.44 20.08
C THR A 161 27.14 -28.88 20.79
N CYS A 162 27.11 -27.61 21.19
CA CYS A 162 28.19 -26.98 21.96
C CYS A 162 28.39 -27.65 23.33
N ILE A 163 27.31 -27.98 24.06
CA ILE A 163 27.39 -28.69 25.35
C ILE A 163 28.00 -30.08 25.16
N CYS A 164 27.56 -30.83 24.15
CA CYS A 164 28.08 -32.16 23.85
C CYS A 164 29.58 -32.12 23.47
N CYS A 165 29.98 -31.14 22.65
CA CYS A 165 31.39 -30.91 22.31
C CYS A 165 32.24 -30.56 23.54
N ASN A 166 31.73 -29.73 24.45
CA ASN A 166 32.45 -29.39 25.69
C ASN A 166 32.61 -30.62 26.60
N LYS A 167 31.55 -31.41 26.77
CA LYS A 167 31.58 -32.63 27.60
C LYS A 167 32.55 -33.68 27.04
N LYS A 168 32.63 -33.83 25.71
CA LYS A 168 33.59 -34.74 25.08
C LYS A 168 35.04 -34.30 25.32
N ARG A 169 35.35 -33.00 25.23
CA ARG A 169 36.69 -32.48 25.55
C ARG A 169 37.10 -32.76 26.99
N GLN A 170 36.18 -32.69 27.94
CA GLN A 170 36.44 -33.00 29.35
C GLN A 170 36.68 -34.50 29.59
N ALA A 171 36.05 -35.38 28.80
CA ALA A 171 36.25 -36.83 28.90
C ALA A 171 37.59 -37.32 28.32
N GLU A 172 38.14 -36.61 27.34
CA GLU A 172 39.46 -36.91 26.76
C GLU A 172 40.62 -36.29 27.56
N ALA A 173 40.32 -35.44 28.54
CA ALA A 173 41.31 -34.79 29.41
C ALA A 173 41.73 -35.65 30.63
N ILE A 174 41.29 -36.91 30.75
CA ILE A 174 41.80 -37.82 31.78
C ILE A 174 43.21 -38.29 31.34
N PRO A 175 44.30 -37.89 32.02
CA PRO A 175 45.63 -38.35 31.67
C PRO A 175 45.72 -39.86 31.90
N LYS A 176 46.18 -40.60 30.88
CA LYS A 176 46.62 -41.99 31.06
C LYS A 176 47.77 -41.99 32.08
N VAL A 177 47.48 -42.40 33.30
CA VAL A 177 48.48 -42.64 34.34
C VAL A 177 49.34 -43.82 33.88
N TYR A 178 50.50 -43.54 33.30
CA TYR A 178 51.57 -44.52 33.14
C TYR A 178 52.21 -44.73 34.52
N GLY A 179 51.85 -45.85 35.16
CA GLY A 179 52.53 -46.32 36.35
C GLY A 179 53.91 -46.87 35.98
N GLY A 180 54.95 -46.07 36.19
CA GLY A 180 56.35 -46.48 36.16
C GLY A 180 56.94 -46.39 37.56
N PHE A 181 56.88 -47.50 38.31
CA PHE A 181 57.62 -47.67 39.56
C PHE A 181 59.06 -48.07 39.18
N GLN A 182 60.01 -47.16 39.37
CA GLN A 182 61.44 -47.50 39.52
C GLN A 182 61.83 -47.17 40.96
N GLY A 183 62.02 -48.21 41.77
CA GLY A 183 62.74 -48.15 43.03
C GLY A 183 64.03 -48.95 42.87
N ASN A 184 65.16 -48.24 42.83
CA ASN A 184 66.48 -48.78 43.10
C ASN A 184 66.86 -48.42 44.54
N GLU A 185 67.54 -49.36 45.21
CA GLU A 185 68.59 -49.24 46.24
C GLU A 185 68.53 -50.52 47.09
N HIS A 186 69.51 -51.42 46.96
CA HIS A 186 70.77 -51.50 47.74
C HIS A 186 70.56 -51.93 49.20
#